data_AF-A0A2U1N585-F1
#
_entry.id   AF-A0A2U1N585-F1
#
_cell.length_a   1.000
_cell.length_b   1.000
_cell.length_c   1.000
_cell.angle_alpha   90.00
_cell.angle_beta   90.00
_cell.angle_gamma   90.00
#
_symmetry.space_group_name_H-M   'P 1'
#
loop_
_entity.id
_entity.type
_entity.pdbx_description
1 polymer ?
#
loop_
_entity_poly.entity_id
_entity_poly.type
_entity_poly.pdbx_seq_one_letter_code
_entity_poly.pdbx_strand_id
1 'polypeptide(L)'
;MSISKLGPPQMVGERWSDRGLTDIKEICVSHHAGLIDAISMVYGGPDEDIIREHGEMNPRYNHSHIPFALDEFLTRIHGYYLLNQHGYPERLLSLGIDTNKNSYGPFGEGFSDGPQQLERYSFDIGSNRFRGFHGAVHNHSLSAIGVYVKKYISNSKNIEKIPPDPVTQTTQAQAQASMVQTRSRSKLRMGTMNQT
;
A
#
# COMPACT_ATOMS: atom_id res chain seq x y z
N MET A 1 20.20 -2.45 -8.04
CA MET A 1 18.94 -2.88 -7.40
C MET A 1 17.79 -2.06 -7.96
N SER A 2 16.62 -2.65 -8.25
CA SER A 2 15.48 -1.90 -8.83
C SER A 2 14.67 -1.18 -7.75
N ILE A 3 14.33 0.09 -8.00
CA ILE A 3 13.47 0.93 -7.17
C ILE A 3 12.10 1.04 -7.87
N SER A 4 11.01 1.13 -7.11
CA SER A 4 9.66 1.36 -7.62
C SER A 4 8.93 2.42 -6.83
N LYS A 5 7.89 3.01 -7.43
CA LYS A 5 7.05 4.02 -6.80
C LYS A 5 5.79 3.35 -6.26
N LEU A 6 5.46 3.58 -5.00
CA LEU A 6 4.13 3.42 -4.45
C LEU A 6 3.54 4.83 -4.37
N GLY A 7 2.35 5.03 -4.93
CA GLY A 7 1.77 6.36 -5.07
C GLY A 7 0.96 6.52 -6.36
N PRO A 8 0.21 7.62 -6.48
CA PRO A 8 -0.55 7.92 -7.68
C PRO A 8 0.37 8.00 -8.92
N PRO A 9 0.04 7.34 -10.05
CA PRO A 9 0.82 7.47 -11.28
C PRO A 9 0.65 8.85 -11.94
N GLN A 10 -0.55 9.42 -11.76
CA GLN A 10 -0.93 10.76 -12.18
C GLN A 10 -1.38 11.57 -10.97
N MET A 11 -1.01 12.85 -10.95
CA MET A 11 -1.27 13.79 -9.86
C MET A 11 -1.29 15.21 -10.42
N VAL A 12 -2.09 16.09 -9.82
CA VAL A 12 -2.21 17.49 -10.20
C VAL A 12 -1.11 18.31 -9.54
N GLY A 13 -0.50 19.25 -10.27
CA GLY A 13 0.47 20.19 -9.72
C GLY A 13 1.94 19.89 -10.02
N GLU A 14 2.83 20.65 -9.40
CA GLU A 14 4.28 20.53 -9.57
C GLU A 14 4.79 19.31 -8.83
N ARG A 15 5.51 18.43 -9.54
CA ARG A 15 6.00 17.17 -8.99
C ARG A 15 7.35 17.36 -8.30
N TRP A 16 7.52 16.71 -7.16
CA TRP A 16 8.76 16.69 -6.40
C TRP A 16 9.21 15.26 -6.08
N SER A 17 10.48 15.11 -5.72
CA SER A 17 11.10 13.80 -5.48
C SER A 17 12.33 13.88 -4.59
N ASP A 18 12.27 13.19 -3.46
CA ASP A 18 13.38 12.98 -2.52
C ASP A 18 14.02 11.59 -2.69
N ARG A 19 13.98 11.07 -3.91
CA ARG A 19 14.50 9.74 -4.25
C ARG A 19 15.94 9.57 -3.79
N GLY A 20 16.19 8.55 -2.96
CA GLY A 20 17.50 8.22 -2.43
C GLY A 20 17.76 8.73 -1.02
N LEU A 21 16.96 9.66 -0.51
CA LEU A 21 17.02 10.10 0.89
C LEU A 21 16.27 9.10 1.76
N THR A 22 16.99 8.34 2.58
CA THR A 22 16.45 7.18 3.30
C THR A 22 16.43 7.30 4.81
N ASP A 23 17.36 8.06 5.36
CA ASP A 23 17.58 8.16 6.80
C ASP A 23 16.73 9.30 7.36
N ILE A 24 15.50 9.01 7.78
CA ILE A 24 14.56 10.02 8.29
C ILE A 24 14.87 10.28 9.77
N LYS A 25 15.12 11.54 10.12
CA LYS A 25 15.27 11.98 11.52
C LYS A 25 14.00 12.62 12.06
N GLU A 26 13.32 13.42 11.26
CA GLU A 26 12.06 14.04 11.62
C GLU A 26 11.18 14.22 10.38
N ILE A 27 9.87 14.10 10.57
CA ILE A 27 8.86 14.59 9.63
C ILE A 27 8.03 15.65 10.35
N CYS A 28 7.86 16.82 9.74
CA CYS A 28 6.86 17.79 10.17
C CYS A 28 5.73 17.86 9.14
N VAL A 29 4.49 17.73 9.62
CA VAL A 29 3.30 17.84 8.79
C VAL A 29 2.59 19.14 9.14
N SER A 30 2.47 20.05 8.17
CA SER A 30 1.64 21.25 8.28
C SER A 30 0.25 20.95 7.77
N HIS A 31 -0.76 21.21 8.59
CA HIS A 31 -2.17 20.96 8.27
C HIS A 31 -3.11 22.00 8.85
N HIS A 32 -4.15 22.33 8.10
CA HIS A 32 -5.23 23.20 8.55
C HIS A 32 -6.54 22.86 7.83
N ALA A 33 -7.68 23.10 8.49
CA ALA A 33 -9.02 23.00 7.89
C ALA A 33 -9.27 21.70 7.09
N GLY A 34 -8.75 20.56 7.57
CA GLY A 34 -8.91 19.26 6.91
C GLY A 34 -7.96 19.02 5.73
N LEU A 35 -6.90 19.80 5.56
CA LEU A 35 -5.96 19.65 4.45
C LEU A 35 -4.55 19.42 4.97
N ILE A 36 -3.75 18.69 4.18
CA ILE A 36 -2.30 18.67 4.34
C ILE A 36 -1.72 19.78 3.44
N ASP A 37 -1.22 20.82 4.07
CA ASP A 37 -0.68 21.99 3.37
C ASP A 37 0.77 21.75 2.95
N ALA A 38 1.61 21.30 3.87
CA ALA A 38 3.02 21.04 3.58
C ALA A 38 3.55 19.86 4.37
N ILE A 39 4.65 19.31 3.88
CA ILE A 39 5.46 18.35 4.60
C ILE A 39 6.91 18.81 4.54
N SER A 40 7.61 18.75 5.67
CA SER A 40 9.06 18.83 5.69
C SER A 40 9.67 17.58 6.32
N MET A 41 10.85 17.26 5.84
CA MET A 41 11.61 16.11 6.30
C MET A 41 13.05 16.53 6.57
N VAL A 42 13.55 16.09 7.72
CA VAL A 42 14.97 16.15 8.06
C VAL A 42 15.54 14.77 7.82
N TYR A 43 16.52 14.69 6.92
CA TYR A 43 17.25 13.47 6.64
C TYR A 43 18.67 13.53 7.18
N GLY A 44 19.21 12.38 7.61
CA GLY A 44 20.65 12.26 7.85
C GLY A 44 21.44 12.37 6.55
N GLY A 45 22.41 13.28 6.52
CA GLY A 45 23.43 13.37 5.48
C GLY A 45 24.82 12.95 6.00
N PRO A 46 25.83 12.88 5.11
CA PRO A 46 27.17 12.44 5.48
C PRO A 46 27.90 13.39 6.45
N ASP A 47 27.69 14.70 6.27
CA ASP A 47 28.33 15.74 7.08
C ASP A 47 27.30 16.54 7.90
N GLU A 48 26.14 16.84 7.30
CA GLU A 48 25.06 17.61 7.89
C GLU A 48 23.68 17.07 7.49
N ASP A 49 22.66 17.51 8.20
CA ASP A 49 21.27 17.12 7.93
C ASP A 49 20.74 17.78 6.66
N ILE A 50 20.04 16.99 5.86
CA ILE A 50 19.42 17.44 4.61
C ILE A 50 17.95 17.75 4.90
N ILE A 51 17.56 19.01 4.74
CA ILE A 51 16.18 19.45 4.91
C ILE A 51 15.49 19.54 3.54
N ARG A 52 14.28 18.98 3.47
CA ARG A 52 13.37 19.09 2.32
C ARG A 52 12.02 19.57 2.79
N GLU A 53 11.43 20.47 2.03
CA GLU A 53 10.10 21.01 2.28
C GLU A 53 9.32 21.00 0.97
N HIS A 54 8.07 20.54 1.03
CA HIS A 54 7.16 20.50 -0.11
C HIS A 54 5.79 21.03 0.31
N GLY A 55 5.28 22.00 -0.44
CA GLY A 55 4.11 22.80 -0.06
C GLY A 55 4.55 24.12 0.59
N GLU A 56 3.61 24.86 1.17
CA GLU A 56 3.88 26.10 1.89
C GLU A 56 3.76 25.91 3.40
N MET A 57 4.88 26.00 4.11
CA MET A 57 4.94 25.87 5.57
C MET A 57 4.44 27.16 6.25
N ASN A 58 3.12 27.37 6.25
CA ASN A 58 2.52 28.57 6.84
C ASN A 58 2.62 28.53 8.38
N PRO A 59 3.29 29.50 9.03
CA PRO A 59 3.52 29.49 10.48
C PRO A 59 2.23 29.63 11.31
N ARG A 60 1.09 29.98 10.68
CA ARG A 60 -0.21 30.06 11.37
C ARG A 60 -0.99 28.75 11.38
N TYR A 61 -0.54 27.74 10.64
CA TYR A 61 -1.20 26.42 10.59
C TYR A 61 -0.68 25.50 11.69
N ASN A 62 -1.31 24.33 11.85
CA ASN A 62 -0.85 23.35 12.82
C ASN A 62 0.37 22.63 12.25
N HIS A 63 1.41 22.49 13.08
CA HIS A 63 2.64 21.78 12.73
C HIS A 63 2.78 20.58 13.65
N SER A 64 2.72 19.37 13.08
CA SER A 64 2.87 18.12 13.81
C SER A 64 4.25 17.54 13.55
N HIS A 65 5.14 17.67 14.54
CA HIS A 65 6.52 17.16 14.48
C HIS A 65 6.58 15.70 14.94
N ILE A 66 7.26 14.88 14.15
CA ILE A 66 7.34 13.43 14.30
C ILE A 66 8.83 13.06 14.30
N PRO A 67 9.49 13.06 15.46
CA PRO A 67 10.88 12.62 15.57
C PRO A 67 10.95 11.10 15.43
N PHE A 68 11.93 10.60 14.68
CA PHE A 68 12.21 9.18 14.52
C PHE A 68 13.32 8.77 15.48
N ALA A 69 13.10 7.71 16.26
CA ALA A 69 14.18 7.10 17.02
C ALA A 69 15.21 6.41 16.10
N LEU A 70 16.43 6.16 16.60
CA LEU A 70 17.54 5.61 15.81
C LEU A 70 17.23 4.29 15.08
N ASP A 71 16.38 3.45 15.66
CA ASP A 71 15.92 2.16 15.15
C ASP A 71 14.43 2.19 14.72
N GLU A 72 13.88 3.38 14.55
CA GLU A 72 12.55 3.61 14.01
C GLU A 72 12.61 3.84 12.50
N PHE A 73 11.75 3.18 11.75
CA PHE A 73 11.67 3.30 10.30
C PHE A 73 10.24 3.25 9.80
N LEU A 74 10.00 3.95 8.71
CA LEU A 74 8.70 4.04 8.06
C LEU A 74 8.27 2.67 7.51
N THR A 75 7.07 2.23 7.89
CA THR A 75 6.49 0.95 7.45
C THR A 75 5.30 1.17 6.53
N ARG A 76 4.55 2.25 6.71
CA ARG A 76 3.36 2.58 5.91
C ARG A 76 3.07 4.08 5.92
N ILE A 77 2.53 4.57 4.81
CA ILE A 77 1.77 5.83 4.80
C ILE A 77 0.37 5.57 4.27
N HIS A 78 -0.62 6.26 4.82
CA HIS A 78 -2.01 6.08 4.43
C HIS A 78 -2.82 7.36 4.65
N GLY A 79 -4.01 7.44 4.07
CA GLY A 79 -4.87 8.61 4.25
C GLY A 79 -5.91 8.72 3.15
N TYR A 80 -6.34 9.94 2.86
CA TYR A 80 -7.33 10.23 1.84
C TYR A 80 -6.87 11.33 0.86
N TYR A 81 -7.25 11.15 -0.39
CA TYR A 81 -7.20 12.16 -1.44
C TYR A 81 -8.59 12.68 -1.76
N LEU A 82 -8.68 13.95 -2.11
CA LEU A 82 -9.75 14.45 -2.96
C LEU A 82 -9.30 14.32 -4.41
N LEU A 83 -10.09 13.61 -5.21
CA LEU A 83 -9.84 13.50 -6.64
C LEU A 83 -10.53 14.65 -7.40
N ASN A 84 -9.93 15.04 -8.52
CA ASN A 84 -10.60 15.89 -9.49
C ASN A 84 -11.54 15.06 -10.39
N GLN A 85 -12.26 15.76 -11.29
CA GLN A 85 -13.15 15.17 -12.29
C GLN A 85 -12.53 14.08 -13.21
N HIS A 86 -11.19 13.98 -13.27
CA HIS A 86 -10.48 12.96 -14.04
C HIS A 86 -10.02 11.77 -13.19
N GLY A 87 -10.36 11.75 -11.90
CA GLY A 87 -9.96 10.71 -10.95
C GLY A 87 -8.52 10.83 -10.47
N TYR A 88 -7.88 12.00 -10.60
CA TYR A 88 -6.51 12.22 -10.14
C TYR A 88 -6.48 12.99 -8.82
N PRO A 89 -5.57 12.66 -7.89
CA PRO A 89 -5.40 13.43 -6.67
C PRO A 89 -5.12 14.90 -6.95
N GLU A 90 -5.98 15.75 -6.39
CA GLU A 90 -5.92 17.21 -6.48
C GLU A 90 -5.65 17.86 -5.12
N ARG A 91 -6.10 17.22 -4.03
CA ARG A 91 -5.79 17.59 -2.65
C ARG A 91 -5.44 16.36 -1.83
N LEU A 92 -4.39 16.46 -1.02
CA LEU A 92 -4.11 15.52 0.04
C LEU A 92 -4.87 15.96 1.30
N LEU A 93 -5.84 15.16 1.71
CA LEU A 93 -6.73 15.51 2.82
C LEU A 93 -6.16 15.05 4.15
N SER A 94 -5.67 13.81 4.19
CA SER A 94 -5.08 13.28 5.41
C SER A 94 -3.84 12.44 5.16
N LEU A 95 -3.00 12.40 6.20
CA LEU A 95 -1.77 11.64 6.22
C LEU A 95 -1.59 10.98 7.58
N GLY A 96 -1.63 9.66 7.59
CA GLY A 96 -1.16 8.81 8.66
C GLY A 96 0.20 8.21 8.30
N ILE A 97 1.08 8.15 9.29
CA ILE A 97 2.46 7.67 9.18
C ILE A 97 2.63 6.56 10.21
N ASP A 98 2.86 5.34 9.75
CA ASP A 98 3.21 4.23 10.63
C ASP A 98 4.68 3.89 10.51
N THR A 99 5.27 3.59 11.65
CA THR A 99 6.62 3.08 11.77
C THR A 99 6.59 1.65 12.31
N ASN A 100 7.75 1.06 12.53
CA ASN A 100 7.85 -0.21 13.27
C ASN A 100 7.57 -0.05 14.77
N LYS A 101 7.38 1.17 15.28
CA LYS A 101 7.22 1.46 16.71
C LYS A 101 5.92 2.17 17.05
N ASN A 102 5.49 3.08 16.19
CA ASN A 102 4.42 4.03 16.48
C ASN A 102 3.52 4.23 15.26
N SER A 103 2.35 4.82 15.53
CA SER A 103 1.44 5.35 14.53
C SER A 103 1.21 6.82 14.82
N TYR A 104 1.39 7.67 13.82
CA TYR A 104 1.27 9.12 13.93
C TYR A 104 0.15 9.64 13.02
N GLY A 105 -0.64 10.58 13.56
CA GLY A 105 -1.83 11.08 12.88
C GLY A 105 -3.04 10.15 13.04
N PRO A 106 -3.96 10.11 12.06
CA PRO A 106 -3.93 10.87 10.81
C PRO A 106 -4.02 12.39 11.05
N PHE A 107 -3.19 13.14 10.35
CA PHE A 107 -3.26 14.61 10.30
C PHE A 107 -4.27 15.04 9.23
N GLY A 108 -4.84 16.24 9.37
CA GLY A 108 -5.82 16.76 8.39
C GLY A 108 -7.23 16.17 8.50
N GLU A 109 -7.65 15.62 9.64
CA GLU A 109 -9.04 15.17 9.82
C GLU A 109 -10.00 16.35 10.02
N GLY A 110 -10.94 16.53 9.09
CA GLY A 110 -11.90 17.65 9.10
C GLY A 110 -13.05 17.57 8.09
N PHE A 111 -13.49 16.37 7.69
CA PHE A 111 -14.61 16.22 6.73
C PHE A 111 -15.81 15.56 7.39
N SER A 112 -16.77 16.37 7.84
CA SER A 112 -18.03 15.90 8.42
C SER A 112 -19.00 15.39 7.36
N ASP A 113 -18.94 15.95 6.15
CA ASP A 113 -19.81 15.62 5.01
C ASP A 113 -18.96 15.63 3.74
N GLY A 114 -18.38 14.48 3.38
CA GLY A 114 -17.35 14.41 2.34
C GLY A 114 -17.88 14.79 0.94
N PRO A 115 -17.10 15.54 0.13
CA PRO A 115 -17.42 15.78 -1.28
C PRO A 115 -17.47 14.45 -2.07
N GLN A 116 -18.30 14.40 -3.11
CA GLN A 116 -18.24 13.32 -4.10
C GLN A 116 -16.80 13.27 -4.65
N GLN A 117 -16.11 12.12 -4.59
CA GLN A 117 -14.72 11.86 -5.05
C GLN A 117 -13.60 11.80 -3.98
N LEU A 118 -13.90 11.26 -2.80
CA LEU A 118 -12.88 10.87 -1.81
C LEU A 118 -12.27 9.50 -2.15
N GLU A 119 -10.95 9.38 -2.15
CA GLU A 119 -10.24 8.11 -2.37
C GLU A 119 -9.29 7.80 -1.22
N ARG A 120 -9.41 6.60 -0.64
CA ARG A 120 -8.49 6.12 0.40
C ARG A 120 -7.23 5.56 -0.23
N TYR A 121 -6.06 5.90 0.32
CA TYR A 121 -4.80 5.29 -0.06
C TYR A 121 -4.09 4.64 1.14
N SER A 122 -3.29 3.62 0.85
CA SER A 122 -2.41 2.96 1.81
C SER A 122 -1.23 2.36 1.04
N PHE A 123 -0.01 2.74 1.41
CA PHE A 123 1.22 2.27 0.77
C PHE A 123 2.08 1.53 1.78
N ASP A 124 2.02 0.19 1.74
CA ASP A 124 2.83 -0.68 2.57
C ASP A 124 4.27 -0.76 2.05
N ILE A 125 5.20 -0.26 2.84
CA ILE A 125 6.61 -0.16 2.49
C ILE A 125 7.33 -1.45 2.88
N GLY A 126 7.02 -1.96 4.08
CA GLY A 126 7.75 -3.06 4.71
C GLY A 126 9.13 -2.65 5.21
N SER A 127 9.78 -3.54 5.95
CA SER A 127 11.03 -3.23 6.64
C SER A 127 12.20 -2.97 5.69
N ASN A 128 13.01 -1.94 5.99
CA ASN A 128 14.25 -1.59 5.28
C ASN A 128 14.11 -1.32 3.77
N ARG A 129 12.89 -1.02 3.30
CA ARG A 129 12.59 -0.85 1.87
C ARG A 129 12.38 0.58 1.43
N PHE A 130 12.16 1.52 2.35
CA PHE A 130 11.97 2.94 2.04
C PHE A 130 13.17 3.52 1.26
N ARG A 131 12.92 4.32 0.22
CA ARG A 131 13.94 4.91 -0.68
C ARG A 131 13.66 6.38 -1.03
N GLY A 132 12.99 7.10 -0.15
CA GLY A 132 12.63 8.52 -0.34
C GLY A 132 11.15 8.73 -0.65
N PHE A 133 10.69 9.96 -0.49
CA PHE A 133 9.33 10.36 -0.84
C PHE A 133 9.25 10.91 -2.26
N HIS A 134 8.03 10.98 -2.79
CA HIS A 134 7.68 11.78 -3.96
C HIS A 134 6.24 12.28 -3.81
N GLY A 135 5.86 13.25 -4.61
CA GLY A 135 4.51 13.76 -4.61
C GLY A 135 4.33 14.94 -5.53
N ALA A 136 3.29 15.71 -5.27
CA ALA A 136 3.04 16.97 -5.96
C ALA A 136 2.45 18.03 -5.02
N VAL A 137 2.67 19.29 -5.40
CA VAL A 137 2.09 20.49 -4.78
C VAL A 137 1.17 21.16 -5.80
N HIS A 138 -0.04 21.52 -5.39
CA HIS A 138 -0.97 22.27 -6.22
C HIS A 138 -1.59 23.42 -5.42
N ASN A 139 -1.48 24.65 -5.92
CA ASN A 139 -1.94 25.86 -5.22
C ASN A 139 -1.43 25.91 -3.78
N HIS A 140 -0.11 25.80 -3.61
CA HIS A 140 0.60 25.89 -2.33
C HIS A 140 0.39 24.73 -1.35
N SER A 141 -0.63 23.88 -1.52
CA SER A 141 -0.87 22.71 -0.66
C SER A 141 -0.44 21.38 -1.33
N LEU A 142 -0.17 20.34 -0.53
CA LEU A 142 0.07 19.01 -1.08
C LEU A 142 -1.18 18.48 -1.81
N SER A 143 -0.97 17.99 -3.02
CA SER A 143 -2.02 17.33 -3.82
C SER A 143 -1.87 15.81 -3.85
N ALA A 144 -0.63 15.32 -3.74
CA ALA A 144 -0.31 13.90 -3.78
C ALA A 144 0.95 13.59 -2.96
N ILE A 145 1.00 12.38 -2.39
CA ILE A 145 2.20 11.85 -1.73
C ILE A 145 2.40 10.38 -2.09
N GLY A 146 3.64 9.93 -2.05
CA GLY A 146 4.01 8.55 -2.25
C GLY A 146 5.44 8.32 -1.82
N VAL A 147 5.86 7.06 -1.96
CA VAL A 147 7.18 6.59 -1.53
C VAL A 147 7.86 5.80 -2.62
N TYR A 148 9.17 5.95 -2.70
CA TYR A 148 10.03 5.03 -3.41
C TYR A 148 10.33 3.83 -2.51
N VAL A 149 10.27 2.63 -3.07
CA VAL A 149 10.59 1.39 -2.36
C VAL A 149 11.56 0.53 -3.15
N LYS A 150 12.44 -0.16 -2.44
CA LYS A 150 13.26 -1.23 -3.01
C LYS A 150 12.35 -2.42 -3.35
N LYS A 151 12.41 -2.89 -4.60
CA LYS A 151 11.74 -4.14 -5.01
C LYS A 151 12.44 -5.34 -4.38
N TYR A 152 11.67 -6.35 -4.02
CA TYR A 152 12.23 -7.69 -3.87
C TYR A 152 12.72 -8.14 -5.24
N ILE A 153 13.96 -8.62 -5.31
CA ILE A 153 14.34 -9.50 -6.41
C ILE A 153 13.75 -10.84 -6.02
N SER A 154 12.54 -11.16 -6.50
CA SER A 154 12.15 -12.55 -6.56
C SER A 154 13.10 -13.21 -7.55
N ASN A 155 13.96 -14.10 -7.09
CA ASN A 155 14.58 -15.07 -7.99
C ASN A 155 13.48 -16.04 -8.44
N SER A 156 12.55 -15.58 -9.29
CA SER A 156 11.52 -16.41 -9.91
C SER A 156 12.11 -17.13 -11.13
N LYS A 157 13.20 -17.86 -10.92
CA LYS A 157 13.64 -18.94 -11.81
C LYS A 157 13.77 -20.18 -10.93
N ASN A 158 12.94 -21.18 -11.21
CA ASN A 158 12.75 -22.44 -10.48
C ASN A 158 11.84 -22.37 -9.25
N ILE A 159 10.54 -22.09 -9.46
CA ILE A 159 9.54 -22.92 -8.77
C ILE A 159 9.37 -24.13 -9.69
N GLU A 160 10.21 -25.14 -9.49
CA GLU A 160 9.92 -26.47 -10.00
C GLU A 160 8.56 -26.85 -9.39
N LYS A 161 7.60 -27.19 -10.25
CA LYS A 161 6.27 -27.62 -9.82
C LYS A 161 6.47 -28.79 -8.87
N ILE A 162 6.27 -28.58 -7.56
CA ILE A 162 6.22 -29.66 -6.59
C ILE A 162 5.13 -30.61 -7.10
N PRO A 163 5.44 -31.88 -7.41
CA PRO A 163 4.42 -32.84 -7.79
C PRO A 163 3.37 -32.90 -6.67
N PRO A 164 2.07 -32.98 -6.98
CA PRO A 164 1.05 -33.06 -5.94
C PRO A 164 1.34 -34.22 -4.98
N ASP A 165 1.18 -33.97 -3.69
CA ASP A 165 1.44 -34.93 -2.62
C ASP A 165 0.77 -36.29 -2.90
N PRO A 166 1.44 -37.42 -2.61
CA PRO A 166 0.91 -38.76 -2.89
C PRO A 166 -0.41 -39.08 -2.15
N VAL A 167 -0.81 -38.26 -1.17
CA VAL A 167 -2.05 -38.43 -0.41
C VAL A 167 -3.30 -38.16 -1.27
N THR A 168 -3.23 -37.23 -2.23
CA THR A 168 -4.41 -36.83 -3.02
C THR A 168 -4.80 -37.83 -4.11
N GLN A 169 -3.84 -38.65 -4.59
CA GLN A 169 -4.12 -39.68 -5.61
C GLN A 169 -4.85 -40.90 -5.02
N THR A 170 -4.56 -41.26 -3.78
CA THR A 170 -5.19 -42.42 -3.11
C THR A 170 -6.69 -42.20 -2.89
N THR A 171 -7.11 -40.97 -2.57
CA THR A 171 -8.53 -40.64 -2.34
C THR A 171 -9.36 -40.67 -3.63
N GLN A 172 -8.79 -40.24 -4.76
CA GLN A 172 -9.50 -40.26 -6.05
C GLN A 172 -9.60 -41.67 -6.64
N ALA A 173 -8.56 -42.50 -6.50
CA ALA A 173 -8.60 -43.90 -6.92
C ALA A 173 -9.62 -44.73 -6.12
N GLN A 174 -9.73 -44.49 -4.80
CA GLN A 174 -10.70 -45.19 -3.95
C GLN A 174 -12.15 -44.75 -4.20
N ALA A 175 -12.39 -43.46 -4.46
CA ALA A 175 -13.71 -42.97 -4.84
C ALA A 175 -14.21 -43.55 -6.18
N GLN A 176 -13.30 -43.69 -7.16
CA GLN A 176 -13.64 -44.27 -8.47
C GLN A 176 -13.89 -45.78 -8.40
N ALA A 177 -13.11 -46.54 -7.61
CA ALA A 177 -13.34 -47.97 -7.41
C ALA A 177 -14.69 -48.26 -6.72
N SER A 178 -15.10 -47.39 -5.78
CA SER A 178 -16.36 -47.49 -5.04
C SER A 178 -17.59 -47.25 -5.93
N MET A 179 -17.51 -46.32 -6.89
CA MET A 179 -18.60 -46.04 -7.85
C MET A 179 -18.79 -47.13 -8.91
N VAL A 180 -17.73 -47.84 -9.29
CA VAL A 180 -17.83 -48.93 -10.29
C VAL A 180 -18.49 -50.17 -9.67
N GLN A 181 -18.18 -50.51 -8.41
CA GLN A 181 -18.80 -51.67 -7.73
C GLN A 181 -20.29 -51.46 -7.43
N THR A 182 -20.72 -50.24 -7.09
CA THR A 182 -22.14 -49.93 -6.84
C THR A 182 -22.98 -49.95 -8.12
N ARG A 183 -22.43 -49.55 -9.27
CA ARG A 183 -23.09 -49.65 -10.58
C ARG A 183 -23.20 -51.08 -11.13
N SER A 184 -22.29 -51.97 -10.75
CA SER A 184 -22.34 -53.37 -11.18
C SER A 184 -23.42 -54.19 -10.44
N ARG A 185 -23.75 -53.84 -9.19
CA ARG A 185 -24.79 -54.51 -8.41
C ARG A 185 -26.22 -54.09 -8.79
N SER A 186 -26.42 -52.86 -9.28
CA SER A 186 -27.75 -52.37 -9.67
C SER A 186 -28.25 -52.89 -11.03
N LYS A 187 -27.37 -53.46 -11.87
CA LYS A 187 -27.74 -54.00 -13.20
C LYS A 187 -28.15 -55.48 -13.22
N LEU A 188 -28.10 -56.20 -12.09
CA LEU A 188 -28.41 -57.64 -12.02
C LEU A 188 -29.80 -57.97 -11.46
N ARG A 189 -30.68 -56.98 -11.25
CA ARG A 189 -32.00 -57.21 -10.66
C ARG A 189 -33.11 -56.43 -11.37
N MET A 190 -33.30 -56.66 -12.66
CA MET A 190 -34.60 -56.43 -13.35
C MET A 190 -34.57 -57.14 -14.70
N GLY A 191 -35.25 -58.29 -14.79
CA GLY A 191 -35.33 -59.04 -16.05
C GLY A 191 -36.04 -60.38 -15.94
N THR A 192 -37.25 -60.42 -15.38
CA THR A 192 -38.25 -61.47 -15.67
C THR A 192 -39.62 -61.05 -15.13
N MET A 193 -40.54 -60.65 -16.01
CA MET A 193 -41.96 -61.05 -15.91
C MET A 193 -42.69 -60.82 -17.24
N ASN A 194 -43.49 -61.81 -17.61
CA ASN A 194 -44.07 -62.07 -18.93
C ASN A 194 -45.32 -61.21 -19.24
N GLN A 195 -45.59 -61.02 -20.53
CA GLN A 195 -46.92 -60.86 -21.13
C GLN A 195 -47.19 -62.18 -21.88
N THR A 196 -48.36 -62.81 -21.95
CA THR A 196 -49.77 -62.50 -21.69
C THR A 196 -50.46 -63.75 -21.17
#